data_AF-A0A173XRJ6-F1
#
_entry.id   AF-A0A173XRJ6-F1
#
_cell.length_a   1.000
_cell.length_b   1.000
_cell.length_c   1.000
_cell.angle_alpha   90.00
_cell.angle_beta   90.00
_cell.angle_gamma   90.00
#
_symmetry.space_group_name_H-M   'P 1'
#
loop_
_entity.id
_entity.type
_entity.pdbx_description
1 polymer ?
#
loop_
_entity_poly.entity_id
_entity_poly.type
_entity_poly.pdbx_seq_one_letter_code
_entity_poly.pdbx_strand_id
1 'polypeptide(L)'
;MEYKTYLARKRLKKLVICGHVNIPYGTAVTNEGGVLMWNGKPICATTSQDAFDFFSQNDDDRGRERGELVSAILIKLAKQDHQKERWGRVWEDPLCRKYKRPEHEDFWIWNYDFYNAPVEDLRYILKLVEG
;
A
#
# COMPACT_ATOMS: atom_id res chain seq x y z
N MET A 1 -3.16 6.84 -11.67
CA MET A 1 -3.71 8.11 -11.15
C MET A 1 -2.71 8.63 -10.13
N GLU A 2 -2.32 9.91 -10.19
CA GLU A 2 -1.39 10.49 -9.21
C GLU A 2 -2.16 11.17 -8.08
N TYR A 3 -1.99 10.69 -6.85
CA TYR A 3 -2.54 11.31 -5.64
C TYR A 3 -1.64 12.46 -5.19
N LYS A 4 -2.20 13.50 -4.59
CA LYS A 4 -1.48 14.73 -4.17
C LYS A 4 -0.84 14.58 -2.79
N THR A 5 -1.49 13.83 -1.91
CA THR A 5 -1.11 13.71 -0.50
C THR A 5 -1.06 12.26 -0.08
N TYR A 6 -0.13 11.95 0.82
CA TYR A 6 0.05 10.63 1.39
C TYR A 6 0.30 10.73 2.88
N LEU A 7 0.02 9.64 3.59
CA LEU A 7 0.36 9.45 5.00
C LEU A 7 1.35 8.30 5.15
N ALA A 8 2.33 8.49 6.04
CA ALA A 8 3.21 7.42 6.47
C ALA A 8 2.42 6.37 7.28
N ARG A 9 2.09 5.23 6.69
CA ARG A 9 1.41 4.10 7.35
C ARG A 9 2.35 3.26 8.24
N LYS A 10 3.67 3.48 8.13
CA LYS A 10 4.72 2.93 9.00
C LYS A 10 5.81 3.98 9.20
N ARG A 11 6.55 3.91 10.32
CA ARG A 11 7.74 4.76 10.51
C ARG A 11 8.79 4.43 9.45
N LEU A 12 9.23 5.42 8.70
CA LEU A 12 10.32 5.29 7.74
C LEU A 12 11.62 5.80 8.38
N LYS A 13 12.52 4.87 8.73
CA LYS A 13 13.83 5.19 9.30
C LYS A 13 14.94 4.49 8.52
N LYS A 14 15.36 5.08 7.40
CA LYS A 14 16.40 4.56 6.50
C LYS A 14 17.01 5.68 5.66
N LEU A 15 18.03 5.33 4.88
CA LEU A 15 18.53 6.16 3.78
C LEU A 15 17.48 6.22 2.65
N VAL A 16 17.15 7.44 2.21
CA VAL A 16 16.26 7.75 1.08
C VAL A 16 16.95 8.77 0.16
N ILE A 17 16.26 9.28 -0.87
CA ILE A 17 16.87 10.21 -1.85
C ILE A 17 17.54 11.41 -1.18
N CYS A 18 16.86 12.08 -0.23
CA CYS A 18 17.40 13.25 0.48
C CYS A 18 18.33 12.93 1.67
N GLY A 19 18.74 11.67 1.84
CA GLY A 19 19.62 11.23 2.93
C GLY A 19 18.91 10.39 4.00
N HIS A 20 19.49 10.31 5.20
CA HIS A 20 18.88 9.55 6.30
C HIS A 20 17.69 10.31 6.87
N VAL A 21 16.53 9.64 6.92
CA VAL A 21 15.29 10.20 7.48
C VAL A 21 14.78 9.38 8.66
N ASN A 22 13.92 10.00 9.47
CA ASN A 22 13.15 9.35 10.51
C ASN A 22 11.74 9.96 10.50
N ILE A 23 10.91 9.49 9.57
CA ILE A 23 9.55 9.98 9.35
C ILE A 23 8.60 9.19 10.26
N PRO A 24 7.95 9.82 11.25
CA PRO A 24 7.00 9.14 12.12
C PRO A 24 5.79 8.58 11.37
N TYR A 25 5.16 7.55 11.94
CA TYR A 25 3.82 7.12 11.53
C TYR A 25 2.83 8.29 11.58
N GLY A 26 1.90 8.34 10.62
CA GLY A 26 0.90 9.38 10.49
C GLY A 26 1.44 10.71 9.96
N THR A 27 2.71 10.78 9.55
CA THR A 27 3.25 12.00 8.95
C THR A 27 2.71 12.17 7.54
N ALA A 28 2.18 13.35 7.25
CA ALA A 28 1.77 13.73 5.90
C ALA A 28 2.99 14.06 5.02
N VAL A 29 2.93 13.64 3.77
CA VAL A 29 3.89 13.96 2.72
C VAL A 29 3.13 14.35 1.46
N THR A 30 3.73 15.20 0.63
CA THR A 30 3.14 15.64 -0.64
C THR A 30 3.73 14.84 -1.80
N ASN A 31 2.99 14.75 -2.89
CA ASN A 31 3.50 14.24 -4.16
C ASN A 31 3.75 15.41 -5.11
N GLU A 32 4.97 15.50 -5.63
CA GLU A 32 5.38 16.48 -6.63
C GLU A 32 5.95 15.71 -7.83
N GLY A 33 5.17 15.64 -8.92
CA GLY A 33 5.61 15.00 -10.17
C GLY A 33 5.99 13.52 -10.04
N GLY A 34 5.26 12.76 -9.22
CA GLY A 34 5.52 11.35 -8.98
C GLY A 34 6.59 11.07 -7.92
N VAL A 35 7.03 12.09 -7.17
CA VAL A 35 7.99 11.97 -6.07
C VAL A 35 7.33 12.40 -4.76
N LEU A 36 7.44 11.55 -3.73
CA LEU A 36 7.01 11.87 -2.38
C LEU A 36 8.01 12.81 -1.71
N MET A 37 7.50 13.91 -1.15
CA MET A 37 8.26 15.00 -0.57
C MET A 37 7.93 15.16 0.90
N TRP A 38 8.96 15.25 1.75
CA TRP A 38 8.83 15.56 3.17
C TRP A 38 9.62 16.81 3.49
N ASN A 39 8.94 17.84 4.01
CA ASN A 39 9.52 19.16 4.27
C ASN A 39 10.24 19.74 3.03
N GLY A 40 9.64 19.59 1.84
CA GLY A 40 10.20 20.05 0.56
C GLY A 40 11.39 19.24 0.05
N LYS A 41 11.72 18.09 0.66
CA LYS A 41 12.84 17.23 0.26
C LYS A 41 12.34 15.90 -0.32
N PRO A 42 12.95 15.40 -1.41
CA PRO A 42 12.53 14.16 -2.04
C PRO A 42 12.86 12.93 -1.19
N ILE A 43 11.89 12.05 -1.03
CA ILE A 43 12.00 10.79 -0.28
C ILE A 43 12.17 9.63 -1.27
N CYS A 44 11.14 9.36 -2.08
CA CYS A 44 11.09 8.25 -3.03
C CYS A 44 10.06 8.52 -4.14
N ALA A 45 10.16 7.80 -5.25
CA ALA A 45 9.12 7.82 -6.29
C ALA A 45 7.85 7.11 -5.79
N THR A 46 6.67 7.58 -6.21
CA THR A 46 5.36 7.02 -5.82
C THR A 46 5.18 5.56 -6.25
N THR A 47 5.91 5.12 -7.28
CA THR A 47 5.90 3.75 -7.80
C THR A 47 6.99 2.85 -7.21
N SER A 48 7.80 3.37 -6.29
CA SER A 48 8.87 2.61 -5.64
C SER A 48 8.33 1.65 -4.57
N GLN A 49 9.11 0.62 -4.25
CA GLN A 49 8.80 -0.28 -3.13
C GLN A 49 8.69 0.48 -1.80
N ASP A 50 9.49 1.53 -1.59
CA ASP A 50 9.39 2.37 -0.39
C ASP A 50 8.04 3.09 -0.31
N ALA A 51 7.49 3.55 -1.43
CA ALA A 51 6.15 4.13 -1.43
C ALA A 51 5.11 3.10 -0.98
N PHE A 52 5.17 1.87 -1.52
CA PHE A 52 4.26 0.79 -1.15
C PHE A 52 4.37 0.38 0.31
N ASP A 53 5.59 0.27 0.82
CA ASP A 53 5.85 -0.24 2.16
C ASP A 53 5.48 0.75 3.26
N PHE A 54 5.66 2.05 3.00
CA PHE A 54 5.62 3.08 4.04
C PHE A 54 4.48 4.09 3.88
N PHE A 55 3.87 4.23 2.72
CA PHE A 55 2.90 5.29 2.46
C PHE A 55 1.56 4.78 1.91
N SER A 56 0.52 5.58 2.13
CA SER A 56 -0.82 5.40 1.56
C SER A 56 -1.37 6.75 1.15
N GLN A 57 -2.03 6.83 -0.01
CA GLN A 57 -2.65 8.08 -0.44
C GLN A 57 -3.72 8.56 0.56
N ASN A 58 -3.86 9.88 0.70
CA ASN A 58 -4.71 10.56 1.67
C ASN A 58 -5.56 11.68 1.05
N ASP A 59 -5.81 11.68 -0.26
CA ASP A 59 -6.56 12.77 -0.91
C ASP A 59 -8.04 12.81 -0.48
N ASP A 60 -8.54 11.73 0.08
CA ASP A 60 -9.89 11.59 0.65
C ASP A 60 -9.90 11.59 2.19
N ASP A 61 -8.80 12.00 2.85
CA ASP A 61 -8.60 11.98 4.31
C ASP A 61 -8.68 10.59 4.96
N ARG A 62 -8.62 9.51 4.17
CA ARG A 62 -8.70 8.12 4.67
C ARG A 62 -7.38 7.39 4.62
N GLY A 63 -6.25 8.08 4.47
CA GLY A 63 -4.92 7.47 4.37
C GLY A 63 -4.52 6.64 5.59
N ARG A 64 -5.01 7.03 6.79
CA ARG A 64 -4.78 6.25 8.02
C ARG A 64 -5.49 4.89 7.97
N GLU A 65 -6.80 4.91 7.76
CA GLU A 65 -7.60 3.69 7.63
C GLU A 65 -7.06 2.81 6.49
N ARG A 66 -6.76 3.42 5.33
CA ARG A 66 -6.18 2.74 4.19
C ARG A 66 -4.91 1.99 4.56
N GLY A 67 -3.99 2.67 5.24
CA GLY A 67 -2.72 2.08 5.68
C GLY A 67 -2.88 0.93 6.67
N GLU A 68 -3.87 1.03 7.57
CA GLU A 68 -4.23 -0.02 8.53
C GLU A 68 -4.80 -1.26 7.82
N LEU A 69 -5.75 -1.07 6.89
CA LEU A 69 -6.34 -2.15 6.11
C LEU A 69 -5.32 -2.86 5.22
N VAL A 70 -4.49 -2.12 4.49
CA VAL A 70 -3.39 -2.69 3.69
C VAL A 70 -2.47 -3.53 4.56
N SER A 71 -2.11 -3.02 5.75
CA SER A 71 -1.25 -3.78 6.68
C SER A 71 -1.92 -5.05 7.18
N ALA A 72 -3.20 -4.99 7.54
CA ALA A 72 -3.97 -6.14 8.03
C ALA A 72 -4.08 -7.24 6.96
N ILE A 73 -4.40 -6.87 5.71
CA ILE A 73 -4.49 -7.79 4.58
C ILE A 73 -3.15 -8.52 4.37
N LEU A 74 -2.05 -7.76 4.27
CA LEU A 74 -0.72 -8.32 4.05
C LEU A 74 -0.30 -9.25 5.19
N ILE A 75 -0.57 -8.88 6.45
CA ILE A 75 -0.29 -9.74 7.61
C ILE A 75 -1.11 -11.03 7.54
N LYS A 76 -2.40 -10.96 7.21
CA LYS A 76 -3.27 -12.14 7.15
C LYS A 76 -2.84 -13.12 6.05
N LEU A 77 -2.40 -12.60 4.90
CA LEU A 77 -1.90 -13.39 3.77
C LEU A 77 -0.51 -13.99 4.01
N ALA A 78 0.30 -13.36 4.85
CA ALA A 78 1.63 -13.84 5.22
C ALA A 78 1.60 -14.99 6.24
N LYS A 79 0.51 -15.13 7.00
CA LYS A 79 0.34 -16.24 7.95
C LYS A 79 0.29 -17.59 7.24
N GLN A 80 0.97 -18.59 7.80
CA GLN A 80 1.10 -19.93 7.21
C GLN A 80 -0.16 -20.80 7.37
N ASP A 81 -0.93 -20.59 8.45
CA ASP A 81 -2.18 -21.31 8.66
C ASP A 81 -3.21 -20.91 7.60
N HIS A 82 -3.83 -21.90 6.97
CA HIS A 82 -4.83 -21.69 5.91
C HIS A 82 -4.39 -20.74 4.77
N GLN A 83 -3.06 -20.63 4.54
CA GLN A 83 -2.52 -19.68 3.58
C GLN A 83 -3.06 -19.95 2.17
N LYS A 84 -3.13 -21.23 1.78
CA LYS A 84 -3.61 -21.64 0.46
C LYS A 84 -5.07 -21.26 0.25
N GLU A 85 -5.93 -21.46 1.25
CA GLU A 85 -7.35 -21.07 1.18
C GLU A 85 -7.51 -19.55 1.05
N ARG A 86 -6.79 -18.76 1.85
CA ARG A 86 -6.87 -17.28 1.78
C ARG A 86 -6.42 -16.76 0.43
N TRP A 87 -5.31 -17.25 -0.08
CA TRP A 87 -4.83 -16.86 -1.42
C TRP A 87 -5.76 -17.36 -2.52
N GLY A 88 -6.35 -18.55 -2.37
CA GLY A 88 -7.36 -19.07 -3.30
C GLY A 88 -8.53 -18.10 -3.47
N ARG A 89 -9.08 -17.59 -2.36
CA ARG A 89 -10.15 -16.58 -2.40
C ARG A 89 -9.73 -15.30 -3.12
N VAL A 90 -8.53 -14.78 -2.84
CA VAL A 90 -8.00 -13.58 -3.52
C VAL A 90 -7.84 -13.82 -5.02
N TRP A 91 -7.38 -15.00 -5.42
CA TRP A 91 -7.20 -15.35 -6.83
C TRP A 91 -8.52 -15.46 -7.60
N GLU A 92 -9.53 -16.06 -6.98
CA GLU A 92 -10.82 -16.31 -7.59
C GLU A 92 -11.68 -15.03 -7.68
N ASP A 93 -11.49 -14.10 -6.75
CA ASP A 93 -12.30 -12.91 -6.59
C ASP A 93 -12.13 -11.88 -7.74
N PRO A 94 -13.22 -11.50 -8.44
CA PRO A 94 -13.16 -10.57 -9.56
C PRO A 94 -12.67 -9.17 -9.20
N LEU A 95 -12.96 -8.68 -7.99
CA LEU A 95 -12.52 -7.37 -7.53
C LEU A 95 -11.01 -7.36 -7.29
N CYS A 96 -10.46 -8.44 -6.73
CA CYS A 96 -9.01 -8.57 -6.49
C CYS A 96 -8.20 -8.55 -7.79
N ARG A 97 -8.72 -9.07 -8.90
CA ARG A 97 -7.98 -9.20 -10.18
C ARG A 97 -7.42 -7.87 -10.71
N LYS A 98 -8.13 -6.75 -10.50
CA LYS A 98 -7.64 -5.42 -10.93
C LYS A 98 -6.40 -4.95 -10.15
N TYR A 99 -6.08 -5.62 -9.04
CA TYR A 99 -4.91 -5.34 -8.20
C TYR A 99 -3.75 -6.31 -8.41
N LYS A 100 -3.92 -7.31 -9.27
CA LYS A 100 -2.83 -8.21 -9.69
C LYS A 100 -2.01 -7.53 -10.78
N ARG A 101 -0.68 -7.65 -10.72
CA ARG A 101 0.19 -7.28 -11.84
C ARG A 101 0.02 -8.27 -13.00
N PRO A 102 -0.36 -7.82 -14.21
CA PRO A 102 -0.60 -8.72 -15.33
C PRO A 102 0.68 -9.39 -15.83
N GLU A 103 1.85 -8.81 -15.59
CA GLU A 103 3.14 -9.35 -16.05
C GLU A 103 3.59 -10.61 -15.29
N HIS A 104 2.87 -10.98 -14.23
CA HIS A 104 3.16 -12.13 -13.39
C HIS A 104 1.94 -13.06 -13.34
N GLU A 105 1.85 -13.96 -14.32
CA GLU A 105 0.73 -14.89 -14.43
C GLU A 105 0.79 -15.95 -13.33
N ASP A 106 1.96 -16.52 -13.05
CA ASP A 106 2.14 -17.68 -12.15
C ASP A 106 2.08 -17.35 -10.65
N PHE A 107 2.27 -16.08 -10.27
CA PHE A 107 2.29 -15.66 -8.87
C PHE A 107 1.62 -14.31 -8.68
N TRP A 108 1.05 -14.12 -7.49
CA TRP A 108 0.34 -12.87 -7.19
C TRP A 108 1.31 -11.80 -6.70
N ILE A 109 1.41 -10.71 -7.44
CA ILE A 109 2.02 -9.46 -6.97
C ILE A 109 0.96 -8.37 -6.97
N TRP A 110 0.83 -7.70 -5.82
CA TRP A 110 0.01 -6.49 -5.71
C TRP A 110 0.59 -5.37 -6.56
N ASN A 111 -0.25 -4.73 -7.38
CA ASN A 111 0.14 -3.57 -8.18
C ASN A 111 0.09 -2.28 -7.33
N TYR A 112 0.47 -1.16 -7.96
CA TYR A 112 0.44 0.17 -7.35
C TYR A 112 -0.95 0.53 -6.78
N ASP A 113 -2.02 0.13 -7.48
CA ASP A 113 -3.38 0.49 -7.13
C ASP A 113 -3.86 -0.21 -5.85
N PHE A 114 -3.33 -1.37 -5.49
CA PHE A 114 -3.67 -2.04 -4.22
C PHE A 114 -3.31 -1.17 -3.00
N TYR A 115 -2.09 -0.64 -2.96
CA TYR A 115 -1.60 0.15 -1.83
C TYR A 115 -2.32 1.49 -1.66
N ASN A 116 -3.03 1.91 -2.71
CA ASN A 116 -3.77 3.16 -2.79
C ASN A 116 -5.28 2.95 -3.03
N ALA A 117 -5.74 1.70 -2.96
CA ALA A 117 -7.09 1.28 -3.31
C ALA A 117 -8.13 1.95 -2.42
N PRO A 118 -9.36 2.25 -2.91
CA PRO A 118 -10.48 2.73 -2.08
C PRO A 118 -10.63 1.90 -0.81
N VAL A 119 -10.99 2.55 0.31
CA VAL A 119 -11.07 1.82 1.60
C VAL A 119 -12.18 0.77 1.58
N GLU A 120 -13.20 0.96 0.76
CA GLU A 120 -14.30 0.02 0.53
C GLU A 120 -13.78 -1.30 -0.04
N ASP A 121 -12.93 -1.21 -1.06
CA ASP A 121 -12.29 -2.36 -1.68
C ASP A 121 -11.36 -3.06 -0.68
N LEU A 122 -10.59 -2.30 0.09
CA LEU A 122 -9.71 -2.86 1.12
C LEU A 122 -10.49 -3.54 2.26
N ARG A 123 -11.60 -2.97 2.72
CA ARG A 123 -12.48 -3.61 3.72
C ARG A 123 -13.08 -4.91 3.18
N TYR A 124 -13.49 -4.91 1.91
CA TYR A 124 -13.99 -6.12 1.25
C TYR A 124 -12.90 -7.21 1.17
N ILE A 125 -11.70 -6.85 0.69
CA ILE A 125 -10.56 -7.77 0.59
C ILE A 125 -10.17 -8.29 1.96
N LEU A 126 -10.19 -7.45 3.01
CA LEU A 126 -9.92 -7.89 4.37
C LEU A 126 -10.91 -8.99 4.79
N LYS A 127 -12.22 -8.76 4.65
CA LYS A 127 -13.23 -9.79 4.96
C LYS A 127 -13.01 -11.07 4.16
N LEU A 128 -12.67 -10.96 2.88
CA LEU A 128 -12.38 -12.10 2.00
C LEU A 128 -11.21 -12.96 2.54
N VAL A 129 -10.11 -12.32 2.99
CA VAL A 129 -8.95 -13.04 3.54
C VAL A 129 -9.18 -13.52 4.98
N GLU A 130 -10.18 -13.01 5.68
CA GLU A 130 -10.56 -13.48 7.01
C GLU A 130 -11.40 -14.75 6.96
N GLY A 131 -12.32 -14.86 6.00
CA GLY A 131 -13.22 -16.01 5.85
C GLY A 131 -14.54 -15.85 6.54
#